data_AF-A0A7V8Y4S5-F1
#
_entry.id   AF-A0A7V8Y4S5-F1
#
_cell.length_a   1.000
_cell.length_b   1.000
_cell.length_c   1.000
_cell.angle_alpha   90.00
_cell.angle_beta   90.00
_cell.angle_gamma   90.00
#
_symmetry.space_group_name_H-M   'P 1'
#
loop_
_entity.id
_entity.type
_entity.pdbx_description
1 polymer ?
#
loop_
_entity_poly.entity_id
_entity_poly.type
_entity_poly.pdbx_seq_one_letter_code
_entity_poly.pdbx_strand_id
1 'polypeptide(L)'
;MVNRRMKPAQTLQLVRRNARKHDLTVVEQPGRGKGSHRIFVLADSSGTEVARFGLTDHPRELSWTVLRQMEDGLAHLFGEKWMEKR
;
A
#
# COMPACT_ATOMS: atom_id res chain seq x y z
N MET A 1 -4.97 13.04 9.35
CA MET A 1 -3.84 12.11 9.50
C MET A 1 -4.39 10.70 9.67
N VAL A 2 -3.72 9.64 9.22
CA VAL A 2 -4.18 8.25 9.52
C VAL A 2 -4.24 8.02 11.02
N ASN A 3 -5.44 8.13 11.58
CA ASN A 3 -5.70 8.00 13.01
C ASN A 3 -6.33 6.64 13.34
N ARG A 4 -6.03 5.61 12.53
CA ARG A 4 -6.68 4.30 12.61
C ARG A 4 -5.67 3.18 12.73
N ARG A 5 -5.97 2.23 13.60
CA ARG A 5 -5.32 0.91 13.61
C ARG A 5 -5.87 0.09 12.45
N MET A 6 -5.01 -0.25 11.49
CA MET A 6 -5.39 -1.03 10.32
C MET A 6 -4.60 -2.33 10.28
N LYS A 7 -5.30 -3.42 9.96
CA LYS A 7 -4.63 -4.69 9.63
C LYS A 7 -3.97 -4.58 8.25
N PRO A 8 -2.91 -5.35 7.96
CA PRO A 8 -2.29 -5.36 6.65
C PRO A 8 -3.28 -5.63 5.51
N ALA A 9 -4.18 -6.60 5.68
CA ALA A 9 -5.21 -6.91 4.68
C ALA A 9 -6.11 -5.70 4.36
N GLN A 10 -6.50 -4.92 5.37
CA GLN A 10 -7.30 -3.70 5.18
C GLN A 10 -6.50 -2.61 4.45
N THR A 11 -5.22 -2.50 4.76
CA THR A 11 -4.30 -1.54 4.13
C THR A 11 -4.10 -1.90 2.65
N LEU A 12 -3.86 -3.17 2.34
CA LEU A 12 -3.75 -3.65 0.96
C LEU A 12 -5.04 -3.44 0.18
N GLN A 13 -6.20 -3.69 0.79
CA GLN A 13 -7.50 -3.43 0.15
C GLN A 13 -7.70 -1.94 -0.15
N LEU A 14 -7.25 -1.04 0.73
CA LEU A 14 -7.31 0.39 0.51
C LEU A 14 -6.37 0.84 -0.62
N VAL A 15 -5.14 0.33 -0.64
CA VAL A 15 -4.19 0.57 -1.75
C VAL A 15 -4.80 0.10 -3.08
N ARG A 16 -5.31 -1.12 -3.16
CA ARG A 16 -5.96 -1.66 -4.37
C ARG A 16 -7.11 -0.80 -4.84
N ARG A 17 -7.93 -0.29 -3.91
CA ARG A 17 -9.06 0.59 -4.24
C ARG A 17 -8.61 1.91 -4.83
N ASN A 18 -7.59 2.55 -4.25
CA ASN A 18 -7.07 3.80 -4.80
C ASN A 18 -6.32 3.55 -6.11
N ALA A 19 -5.48 2.52 -6.20
CA ALA A 19 -4.83 2.11 -7.44
C ALA A 19 -5.82 2.02 -8.61
N ARG A 20 -6.95 1.33 -8.41
CA ARG A 20 -8.00 1.20 -9.43
C ARG A 20 -8.62 2.54 -9.86
N LYS A 21 -8.68 3.55 -8.99
CA LYS A 21 -9.17 4.89 -9.36
C LYS A 21 -8.19 5.67 -10.24
N HIS A 22 -6.93 5.28 -10.22
CA HIS A 22 -5.83 5.89 -10.97
C HIS A 22 -5.34 4.99 -12.12
N ASP A 23 -6.15 4.00 -12.52
CA ASP A 23 -5.81 3.01 -13.56
C ASP A 23 -4.49 2.23 -13.29
N LEU A 24 -4.16 2.07 -12.02
CA LEU A 24 -2.99 1.30 -11.56
C LEU A 24 -3.40 -0.09 -11.06
N THR A 25 -2.51 -1.05 -11.24
CA THR A 25 -2.66 -2.43 -10.77
C THR A 25 -1.67 -2.71 -9.64
N VAL A 26 -2.12 -3.37 -8.58
CA VAL A 26 -1.26 -3.82 -7.48
C VAL A 26 -0.85 -5.28 -7.73
N VAL A 27 0.44 -5.51 -7.91
CA VAL A 27 1.02 -6.84 -8.15
C VAL A 27 1.93 -7.22 -6.98
N GLU A 28 1.80 -8.43 -6.47
CA GLU A 28 2.76 -8.97 -5.49
C GLU A 28 4.02 -9.44 -6.23
N GLN A 29 5.21 -9.12 -5.71
CA GLN A 29 6.47 -9.68 -6.20
C GLN A 29 6.87 -10.89 -5.35
N PRO A 30 6.58 -12.13 -5.80
CA PRO A 30 6.94 -13.33 -5.05
C PRO A 30 8.46 -13.46 -4.92
N GLY A 31 8.93 -13.99 -3.78
CA GLY A 31 10.36 -14.16 -3.49
C GLY A 31 11.11 -12.87 -3.12
N ARG A 32 10.47 -11.70 -3.22
CA ARG A 32 11.00 -10.43 -2.73
C ARG A 32 10.31 -10.12 -1.40
N GLY A 33 11.00 -10.40 -0.29
CA GLY A 33 10.47 -10.25 1.06
C GLY A 33 11.22 -11.10 2.08
N LYS A 34 11.36 -10.63 3.33
CA LYS A 34 12.00 -11.39 4.42
C LYS A 34 10.95 -11.80 5.44
N GLY A 35 10.82 -13.11 5.66
CA GLY A 35 9.87 -13.68 6.62
C GLY A 35 8.43 -13.32 6.25
N SER A 36 7.74 -12.59 7.13
CA SER A 36 6.37 -12.13 6.91
C SER A 36 6.24 -10.89 6.03
N HIS A 37 7.34 -10.28 5.56
CA HIS A 37 7.27 -9.10 4.70
C HIS A 37 7.04 -9.51 3.25
N ARG A 38 5.99 -8.98 2.64
CA ARG A 38 5.69 -9.08 1.21
C ARG A 38 5.99 -7.75 0.53
N ILE A 39 6.45 -7.81 -0.71
CA ILE A 39 6.66 -6.63 -1.54
C ILE A 39 5.56 -6.57 -2.60
N PHE A 40 4.97 -5.40 -2.73
CA PHE A 40 3.95 -5.09 -3.73
C PHE A 40 4.45 -3.95 -4.62
N VAL A 41 4.08 -4.01 -5.90
CA VAL A 41 4.31 -2.95 -6.87
C VAL A 41 3.01 -2.44 -7.42
N LEU A 42 2.98 -1.15 -7.70
CA LEU A 42 1.97 -0.47 -8.49
C LEU A 42 2.49 -0.40 -9.91
N ALA A 43 1.73 -0.94 -10.85
CA ALA A 43 2.04 -0.89 -12.27
C ALA A 43 0.97 -0.10 -13.03
N ASP A 44 1.39 0.64 -14.04
CA ASP A 44 0.47 1.30 -14.98
C ASP A 44 -0.17 0.31 -15.97
N SER A 45 -0.99 0.83 -16.89
CA SER A 45 -1.64 0.04 -17.95
C SER A 45 -0.67 -0.68 -18.90
N SER A 46 0.58 -0.19 -19.00
CA SER A 46 1.64 -0.79 -19.81
C SER A 46 2.45 -1.84 -19.04
N GLY A 47 2.15 -2.03 -17.75
CA GLY A 47 2.88 -2.93 -16.86
C GLY A 47 4.17 -2.33 -16.30
N THR A 48 4.39 -1.01 -16.46
CA THR A 48 5.56 -0.32 -15.92
C THR A 48 5.38 -0.09 -14.42
N GLU A 49 6.39 -0.47 -13.63
CA GLU A 49 6.40 -0.19 -12.18
C GLU A 49 6.49 1.32 -11.94
N VAL A 50 5.45 1.89 -11.34
CA VAL A 50 5.39 3.32 -10.96
C VAL A 50 5.69 3.54 -9.47
N ALA A 51 5.44 2.54 -8.62
CA ALA A 51 5.82 2.58 -7.22
C ALA A 51 5.93 1.17 -6.62
N ARG A 52 6.58 1.10 -5.46
CA ARG A 52 6.76 -0.13 -4.68
C ARG A 52 6.53 0.15 -3.21
N PHE A 53 5.91 -0.81 -2.52
CA PHE A 53 5.77 -0.77 -1.07
C PHE A 53 5.92 -2.16 -0.45
N GLY A 54 6.41 -2.19 0.78
CA GLY A 54 6.44 -3.39 1.59
C GLY A 54 5.25 -3.44 2.54
N LEU A 55 4.70 -4.62 2.77
CA LEU A 55 3.63 -4.85 3.72
C LEU A 55 3.82 -6.19 4.40
N THR A 56 3.71 -6.21 5.73
CA THR A 56 3.79 -7.46 6.50
C THR A 56 2.49 -8.25 6.41
N ASP A 57 2.58 -9.58 6.40
CA ASP A 57 1.46 -10.52 6.30
C ASP A 57 1.01 -11.05 7.67
N HIS A 58 1.43 -10.40 8.77
CA HIS A 58 0.99 -10.82 10.10
C HIS A 58 -0.43 -10.33 10.42
N PRO A 59 -1.22 -11.06 11.24
CA PRO A 59 -2.61 -10.69 11.54
C PRO A 59 -2.75 -9.47 12.47
N ARG A 60 -1.64 -8.99 13.06
CA ARG A 60 -1.63 -7.85 13.97
C ARG A 60 -1.81 -6.54 13.21
N GLU A 61 -2.29 -5.53 13.93
CA GLU A 61 -2.42 -4.17 13.42
C GLU A 61 -1.04 -3.59 13.09
N LEU A 62 -0.99 -2.78 12.03
CA LEU A 62 0.21 -2.04 11.65
C LEU A 62 0.48 -0.93 12.65
N SER A 63 1.76 -0.66 12.91
CA SER A 63 2.15 0.51 13.69
C SER A 63 1.80 1.79 12.95
N TRP A 64 1.56 2.86 13.70
CA TRP A 64 1.32 4.18 13.13
C TRP A 64 2.44 4.63 12.18
N THR A 65 3.70 4.33 12.51
CA THR A 65 4.85 4.64 11.66
C THR A 65 4.77 3.97 10.30
N VAL A 66 4.39 2.69 10.23
CA VAL A 66 4.24 1.98 8.95
C VAL A 66 3.12 2.56 8.12
N LEU A 67 1.98 2.86 8.75
CA LEU A 67 0.85 3.49 8.05
C LEU A 67 1.21 4.87 7.50
N ARG A 68 1.91 5.69 8.30
CA ARG A 68 2.39 7.01 7.87
C ARG A 68 3.39 6.91 6.72
N GLN A 69 4.38 6.02 6.83
CA GLN A 69 5.36 5.81 5.75
C GLN A 69 4.68 5.37 4.44
N MET A 70 3.64 4.54 4.51
CA MET A 70 2.86 4.18 3.33
C MET A 70 2.02 5.35 2.80
N GLU A 71 1.38 6.13 3.67
CA GLU A 71 0.61 7.31 3.28
C GLU A 71 1.49 8.30 2.52
N ASP A 72 2.63 8.68 3.10
CA ASP A 72 3.58 9.63 2.53
C ASP A 72 4.23 9.06 1.25
N GLY A 73 4.63 7.79 1.26
CA GLY A 73 5.30 7.14 0.13
C GLY A 73 4.43 7.02 -1.12
N LEU A 74 3.11 6.90 -0.98
CA LEU A 74 2.16 6.78 -2.09
C LEU A 74 1.38 8.08 -2.37
N ALA A 75 1.63 9.15 -1.61
CA ALA A 75 0.93 10.43 -1.77
C ALA A 75 1.14 11.05 -3.16
N HIS A 76 2.30 10.84 -3.78
CA HIS A 76 2.57 11.30 -5.15
C HIS A 76 1.68 10.62 -6.22
N LEU A 77 1.10 9.46 -5.92
CA LEU A 77 0.17 8.75 -6.80
C LEU A 77 -1.29 8.99 -6.42
N PHE A 78 -1.62 8.91 -5.13
CA PHE A 78 -3.01 8.92 -4.66
C PHE A 78 -3.48 10.27 -4.11
N GLY A 79 -2.58 11.26 -4.06
CA GLY A 79 -2.80 12.55 -3.40
C GLY A 79 -2.52 12.50 -1.90
N GLU A 80 -2.41 13.67 -1.29
CA GLU A 80 -2.24 13.77 0.16
C GLU A 80 -3.44 13.17 0.91
N LYS A 81 -3.17 12.60 2.10
CA LYS A 81 -4.23 12.11 3.01
C LYS A 81 -5.15 11.05 2.42
N TRP A 82 -4.69 10.31 1.40
CA TRP A 82 -5.49 9.30 0.69
C TRP A 82 -5.94 8.13 1.57
N MET A 83 -5.28 7.93 2.72
CA MET A 83 -5.66 6.92 3.70
C MET A 83 -6.72 7.42 4.70
N GLU A 84 -7.05 8.71 4.71
CA GLU A 84 -8.09 9.27 5.58
C GLU A 84 -9.49 8.96 5.05
N LYS A 85 -10.40 8.56 5.94
CA LYS A 85 -11.83 8.45 5.59
C LYS A 85 -12.37 9.87 5.40
N ARG A 86 -12.80 10.20 4.18
CA ARG A 86 -13.79 11.26 3.96
C ARG A 86 -15.16 10.79 4.44
#